data_AF-X0Y820-F1
#
_entry.id   AF-X0Y820-F1
#
_cell.length_a   1.000
_cell.length_b   1.000
_cell.length_c   1.000
_cell.angle_alpha   90.00
_cell.angle_beta   90.00
_cell.angle_gamma   90.00
#
_symmetry.space_group_name_H-M   'P 1'
#
loop_
_entity.id
_entity.type
_entity.pdbx_description
1 polymer ?
#
loop_
_entity_poly.entity_id
_entity_poly.type
_entity_poly.pdbx_seq_one_letter_code
_entity_poly.pdbx_strand_id
1 'polypeptide(L)'
;VWSKHGMIKGHMSREIDSKVLSKLDSWEKDSPPGPIALYIRLMRIQIEAKSQITVQKSQLSPDIIAERMSLHAPLLTFDDLVLDWSKMENLFREALLVISEYFDSVDPQSDIPLEDIARAWYEGKPLPKLGIDKDTLYVALHTALEPFLAAHASVLLQEVNQKGWRRGYCPICGGSPNFAFLSKEQ
;
A
#
# COMPACT_ATOMS: atom_id res chain seq x y z
N VAL A 1 -28.07 -8.48 15.81
CA VAL A 1 -28.06 -7.28 14.93
C VAL A 1 -26.61 -6.89 14.66
N TRP A 2 -25.94 -7.68 13.84
CA TRP A 2 -24.56 -7.49 13.41
C TRP A 2 -24.57 -7.67 11.88
N SER A 3 -23.63 -7.04 11.17
CA SER A 3 -23.33 -7.34 9.76
C SER A 3 -24.10 -6.62 8.63
N LYS A 4 -24.34 -5.30 8.73
CA LYS A 4 -24.63 -4.47 7.53
C LYS A 4 -23.59 -3.38 7.26
N HIS A 5 -22.96 -2.78 8.27
CA HIS A 5 -22.00 -1.68 8.06
C HIS A 5 -20.62 -2.12 7.52
N GLY A 6 -20.17 -3.35 7.80
CA GLY A 6 -18.91 -3.89 7.28
C GLY A 6 -18.97 -4.30 5.81
N MET A 7 -20.09 -4.89 5.36
CA MET A 7 -20.26 -5.33 3.97
C MET A 7 -20.32 -4.15 2.98
N ILE A 8 -20.92 -3.03 3.38
CA ILE A 8 -21.09 -1.85 2.52
C ILE A 8 -19.74 -1.20 2.18
N LYS A 9 -18.80 -1.14 3.14
CA LYS A 9 -17.47 -0.52 2.91
C LYS A 9 -16.54 -1.38 2.05
N GLY A 10 -16.55 -2.71 2.24
CA GLY A 10 -15.80 -3.62 1.37
C GLY A 10 -16.29 -3.61 -0.09
N HIS A 11 -17.61 -3.50 -0.28
CA HIS A 11 -18.23 -3.34 -1.59
C HIS A 11 -17.83 -2.00 -2.26
N MET A 12 -17.83 -0.91 -1.49
CA MET A 12 -17.44 0.42 -1.99
C MET A 12 -15.97 0.51 -2.41
N SER A 13 -15.06 -0.15 -1.68
CA SER A 13 -13.64 -0.22 -2.08
C SER A 13 -13.48 -0.92 -3.42
N ARG A 14 -14.15 -2.06 -3.62
CA ARG A 14 -14.06 -2.81 -4.89
C ARG A 14 -14.66 -2.06 -6.07
N GLU A 15 -15.75 -1.31 -5.85
CA GLU A 15 -16.33 -0.47 -6.89
C GLU A 15 -15.39 0.67 -7.31
N ILE A 16 -14.70 1.29 -6.33
CA ILE A 16 -13.68 2.31 -6.60
C ILE A 16 -12.50 1.69 -7.36
N ASP A 17 -11.97 0.56 -6.88
CA ASP A 17 -10.85 -0.16 -7.51
C ASP A 17 -11.18 -0.51 -8.96
N SER A 18 -12.41 -0.99 -9.24
CA SER A 18 -12.91 -1.26 -10.59
C SER A 18 -12.98 -0.01 -11.48
N LYS A 19 -13.45 1.13 -10.95
CA LYS A 19 -13.45 2.41 -11.67
C LYS A 19 -12.04 2.90 -11.97
N VAL A 20 -11.10 2.70 -11.05
CA VAL A 20 -9.68 3.06 -11.26
C VAL A 20 -9.09 2.20 -12.37
N LEU A 21 -9.23 0.87 -12.32
CA LEU A 21 -8.75 -0.02 -13.39
C LEU A 21 -9.33 0.35 -14.76
N SER A 22 -10.64 0.61 -14.84
CA SER A 22 -11.26 1.06 -16.09
C SER A 22 -10.67 2.37 -16.60
N LYS A 23 -10.29 3.27 -15.69
CA LYS A 23 -9.63 4.54 -16.06
C LYS A 23 -8.19 4.33 -16.52
N LEU A 24 -7.46 3.41 -15.89
CA LEU A 24 -6.12 3.00 -16.32
C LEU A 24 -6.14 2.39 -17.73
N ASP A 25 -7.12 1.53 -18.03
CA ASP A 25 -7.30 0.95 -19.38
C ASP A 25 -7.54 2.02 -20.45
N SER A 26 -8.29 3.08 -20.09
CA SER A 26 -8.48 4.23 -20.99
C SER A 26 -7.16 4.95 -21.26
N TRP A 27 -6.32 5.15 -20.24
CA TRP A 27 -5.07 5.87 -20.39
C TRP A 27 -4.00 5.07 -21.15
N GLU A 28 -3.94 3.75 -20.99
CA GLU A 28 -3.02 2.91 -21.77
C GLU A 28 -3.29 2.98 -23.28
N LYS A 29 -4.57 3.04 -23.67
CA LYS A 29 -4.98 3.20 -25.08
C LYS A 29 -4.49 4.50 -25.71
N ASP A 30 -4.37 5.55 -24.89
CA ASP A 30 -3.87 6.85 -25.32
C ASP A 30 -2.34 6.89 -25.50
N SER A 31 -1.65 5.74 -25.36
CA SER A 31 -0.20 5.57 -25.54
C SER A 31 0.61 6.58 -24.72
N PRO A 32 0.51 6.50 -23.38
CA PRO A 32 1.09 7.51 -22.52
C PRO A 32 2.63 7.45 -22.56
N PRO A 33 3.33 8.56 -22.24
CA PRO A 33 4.77 8.58 -22.13
C PRO A 33 5.31 7.48 -21.21
N GLY A 34 6.53 6.99 -21.48
CA GLY A 34 7.14 5.85 -20.79
C GLY A 34 6.99 5.85 -19.26
N PRO A 35 7.37 6.93 -18.54
CA PRO A 35 7.21 6.98 -17.08
C PRO A 35 5.75 6.86 -16.60
N ILE A 36 4.80 7.40 -17.37
CA ILE A 36 3.37 7.29 -17.04
C ILE A 36 2.89 5.86 -17.31
N ALA A 37 3.31 5.25 -18.42
CA ALA A 37 3.00 3.84 -18.72
C ALA A 37 3.54 2.89 -17.63
N LEU A 38 4.78 3.11 -17.16
CA LEU A 38 5.35 2.39 -16.03
C LEU A 38 4.48 2.53 -14.78
N TYR A 39 4.12 3.76 -14.40
CA TYR A 39 3.31 4.00 -13.22
C TYR A 39 1.92 3.35 -13.29
N ILE A 40 1.28 3.35 -14.47
CA ILE A 40 0.01 2.66 -14.69
C ILE A 40 0.15 1.16 -14.41
N ARG A 41 1.20 0.52 -14.94
CA ARG A 41 1.43 -0.92 -14.75
C ARG A 41 1.67 -1.26 -13.28
N LEU A 42 2.47 -0.47 -12.58
CA LEU A 42 2.72 -0.66 -11.14
C LEU A 42 1.44 -0.49 -10.31
N MET A 43 0.61 0.51 -10.63
CA MET A 43 -0.67 0.72 -9.95
C MET A 43 -1.64 -0.45 -10.20
N ARG A 44 -1.63 -1.03 -11.40
CA ARG A 44 -2.45 -2.20 -11.72
C ARG A 44 -2.09 -3.39 -10.83
N ILE A 45 -0.79 -3.70 -10.68
CA ILE A 45 -0.29 -4.73 -9.75
C ILE A 45 -0.87 -4.51 -8.35
N GLN A 46 -0.79 -3.27 -7.84
CA GLN A 46 -1.28 -2.93 -6.51
C GLN A 46 -2.78 -3.21 -6.34
N ILE A 47 -3.59 -2.69 -7.26
CA ILE A 47 -5.05 -2.76 -7.18
C ILE A 47 -5.54 -4.20 -7.31
N GLU A 48 -4.96 -4.96 -8.25
CA GLU A 48 -5.33 -6.36 -8.47
C GLU A 48 -4.95 -7.22 -7.26
N ALA A 49 -3.74 -7.03 -6.73
CA ALA A 49 -3.27 -7.74 -5.54
C ALA A 49 -4.12 -7.46 -4.30
N LYS A 50 -4.51 -6.20 -4.08
CA LYS A 50 -5.34 -5.78 -2.93
C LYS A 50 -6.64 -6.58 -2.84
N SER A 51 -7.25 -6.91 -3.97
CA SER A 51 -8.50 -7.70 -4.01
C SER A 51 -8.35 -9.13 -3.49
N GLN A 52 -7.12 -9.66 -3.50
CA GLN A 52 -6.76 -11.03 -3.12
C GLN A 52 -6.21 -11.12 -1.70
N ILE A 53 -5.99 -9.99 -1.03
CA ILE A 53 -5.49 -9.93 0.34
C ILE A 53 -6.69 -9.90 1.29
N THR A 54 -6.73 -10.88 2.19
CA THR A 54 -7.75 -10.96 3.24
C THR A 54 -7.11 -10.64 4.58
N VAL A 55 -7.38 -9.46 5.10
CA VAL A 55 -7.00 -9.09 6.46
C VAL A 55 -8.16 -9.44 7.39
N GLN A 56 -7.90 -10.32 8.36
CA GLN A 56 -8.88 -10.59 9.41
C GLN A 56 -9.05 -9.37 10.32
N LYS A 57 -10.09 -9.38 11.16
CA LYS A 57 -10.33 -8.30 12.13
C LYS A 57 -9.04 -8.00 12.92
N SER A 58 -8.71 -6.72 13.06
CA SER A 58 -7.52 -6.23 13.75
C SER A 58 -7.22 -7.01 15.02
N GLN A 59 -5.97 -7.46 15.15
CA GLN A 59 -5.46 -8.09 16.38
C GLN A 59 -5.16 -7.04 17.48
N LEU A 60 -5.18 -5.75 17.16
CA LEU A 60 -4.94 -4.68 18.13
C LEU A 60 -6.10 -4.62 19.14
N SER A 61 -5.76 -4.64 20.43
CA SER A 61 -6.73 -4.44 21.50
C SER A 61 -7.21 -2.98 21.52
N PRO A 62 -8.42 -2.72 22.04
CA PRO A 62 -8.90 -1.35 22.23
C PRO A 62 -7.95 -0.46 23.04
N ASP A 63 -7.26 -1.04 24.02
CA ASP A 63 -6.30 -0.32 24.87
C ASP A 63 -5.07 0.13 24.07
N ILE A 64 -4.51 -0.73 23.22
CA ILE A 64 -3.37 -0.39 22.34
C ILE A 64 -3.78 0.70 21.34
N ILE A 65 -4.99 0.59 20.78
CA ILE A 65 -5.54 1.62 19.87
C ILE A 65 -5.64 2.96 20.60
N ALA A 66 -6.27 2.99 21.78
CA ALA A 66 -6.44 4.21 22.56
C ALA A 66 -5.10 4.85 22.94
N GLU A 67 -4.15 4.03 23.39
CA GLU A 67 -2.79 4.45 23.72
C GLU A 67 -2.09 5.10 22.52
N ARG A 68 -1.98 4.38 21.38
CA ARG A 68 -1.31 4.89 20.17
C ARG A 68 -1.97 6.16 19.65
N MET A 69 -3.30 6.24 19.65
CA MET A 69 -4.02 7.44 19.24
C MET A 69 -3.76 8.63 20.15
N SER A 70 -3.66 8.41 21.47
CA SER A 70 -3.34 9.46 22.45
C SER A 70 -1.91 9.99 22.29
N LEU A 71 -0.98 9.11 21.91
CA LEU A 71 0.43 9.44 21.61
C LEU A 71 0.64 9.99 20.19
N HIS A 72 -0.42 10.04 19.39
CA HIS A 72 -0.36 10.36 17.96
C HIS A 72 0.55 9.40 17.16
N ALA A 73 0.80 8.20 17.65
CA ALA A 73 1.53 7.18 16.90
C ALA A 73 0.63 6.54 15.83
N PRO A 74 1.21 6.07 14.71
CA PRO A 74 0.49 5.19 13.78
C PRO A 74 -0.08 3.97 14.51
N LEU A 75 -1.28 3.54 14.11
CA LEU A 75 -1.91 2.35 14.68
C LEU A 75 -1.19 1.06 14.32
N LEU A 76 -0.52 0.98 13.18
CA LEU A 76 0.28 -0.16 12.76
C LEU A 76 1.75 0.16 12.98
N THR A 77 2.43 -0.79 13.61
CA THR A 77 3.87 -1.00 13.49
C THR A 77 4.11 -2.11 12.46
N PHE A 78 5.38 -2.32 12.08
CA PHE A 78 5.70 -3.40 11.14
C PHE A 78 5.28 -4.78 11.68
N ASP A 79 5.42 -5.00 12.98
CA ASP A 79 5.08 -6.28 13.62
C ASP A 79 3.57 -6.52 13.71
N ASP A 80 2.75 -5.48 13.50
CA ASP A 80 1.29 -5.59 13.40
C ASP A 80 0.82 -5.94 11.98
N LEU A 81 1.71 -5.92 10.99
CA LEU A 81 1.39 -6.27 9.60
C LEU A 81 1.32 -7.79 9.44
N VAL A 82 0.17 -8.27 8.97
CA VAL A 82 0.00 -9.66 8.60
C VAL A 82 0.36 -9.79 7.13
N LEU A 83 1.64 -10.06 6.88
CA LEU A 83 2.18 -10.23 5.53
C LEU A 83 2.14 -11.70 5.13
N ASP A 84 1.58 -11.96 3.95
CA ASP A 84 1.80 -13.22 3.24
C ASP A 84 3.10 -13.07 2.48
N TRP A 85 4.19 -13.57 3.04
CA TRP A 85 5.54 -13.40 2.49
C TRP A 85 5.69 -13.96 1.08
N SER A 86 4.99 -15.06 0.76
CA SER A 86 5.01 -15.61 -0.60
C SER A 86 4.36 -14.66 -1.60
N LYS A 87 3.20 -14.09 -1.25
CA LYS A 87 2.57 -13.05 -2.10
C LYS A 87 3.40 -11.78 -2.18
N MET A 88 3.96 -11.33 -1.05
CA MET A 88 4.81 -10.14 -1.00
C MET A 88 6.03 -10.29 -1.91
N GLU A 89 6.68 -11.45 -1.89
CA GLU A 89 7.81 -11.74 -2.78
C GLU A 89 7.40 -11.74 -4.25
N ASN A 90 6.27 -12.38 -4.59
CA ASN A 90 5.77 -12.38 -5.96
C ASN A 90 5.49 -10.96 -6.48
N LEU A 91 4.81 -10.12 -5.69
CA LEU A 91 4.52 -8.73 -6.07
C LEU A 91 5.80 -7.90 -6.22
N PHE A 92 6.77 -8.11 -5.33
CA PHE A 92 8.05 -7.41 -5.39
C PHE A 92 8.83 -7.78 -6.65
N ARG A 93 8.89 -9.08 -7.00
CA ARG A 93 9.53 -9.56 -8.23
C ARG A 93 8.80 -9.07 -9.48
N GLU A 94 7.47 -9.09 -9.46
CA GLU A 94 6.65 -8.55 -10.56
C GLU A 94 6.91 -7.05 -10.78
N ALA A 95 6.99 -6.28 -9.70
CA ALA A 95 7.35 -4.87 -9.78
C ALA A 95 8.76 -4.66 -10.36
N LEU A 96 9.76 -5.42 -9.90
CA LEU A 96 11.12 -5.35 -10.46
C LEU A 96 11.16 -5.72 -11.94
N LEU A 97 10.42 -6.75 -12.37
CA LEU A 97 10.31 -7.14 -13.77
C LEU A 97 9.75 -5.97 -14.61
N VAL A 98 8.64 -5.36 -14.17
CA VAL A 98 8.04 -4.22 -14.86
C VAL A 98 9.01 -3.03 -14.92
N ILE A 99 9.72 -2.72 -13.85
CA ILE A 99 10.70 -1.62 -13.82
C ILE A 99 11.87 -1.91 -14.76
N SER A 100 12.35 -3.16 -14.82
CA SER A 100 13.49 -3.55 -15.66
C SER A 100 13.24 -3.34 -17.17
N GLU A 101 11.98 -3.32 -17.61
CA GLU A 101 11.63 -2.99 -19.00
C GLU A 101 11.88 -1.51 -19.36
N TYR A 102 12.04 -0.64 -18.36
CA TYR A 102 12.32 0.79 -18.54
C TYR A 102 13.75 1.18 -18.13
N PHE A 103 14.43 0.33 -17.36
CA PHE A 103 15.75 0.61 -16.80
C PHE A 103 16.65 -0.63 -16.87
N ASP A 104 17.69 -0.56 -17.70
CA ASP A 104 18.62 -1.68 -17.95
C ASP A 104 19.44 -2.13 -16.71
N SER A 105 19.50 -1.30 -15.67
CA SER A 105 20.32 -1.54 -14.47
C SER A 105 19.64 -2.43 -13.42
N VAL A 106 18.44 -2.92 -13.67
CA VAL A 106 17.65 -3.69 -12.71
C VAL A 106 17.74 -5.17 -13.05
N ASP A 107 18.38 -5.97 -12.19
CA ASP A 107 18.29 -7.43 -12.24
C ASP A 107 17.13 -7.92 -11.36
N PRO A 108 15.99 -8.32 -11.95
CA PRO A 108 14.81 -8.78 -11.21
C PRO A 108 15.02 -10.13 -10.50
N GLN A 109 16.11 -10.85 -10.81
CA GLN A 109 16.46 -12.13 -10.20
C GLN A 109 17.44 -11.98 -9.04
N SER A 110 17.86 -10.76 -8.70
CA SER A 110 18.72 -10.49 -7.56
C SER A 110 18.19 -11.14 -6.29
N ASP A 111 19.09 -11.81 -5.55
CA ASP A 111 18.78 -12.34 -4.23
C ASP A 111 18.75 -11.17 -3.22
N ILE A 112 17.55 -10.87 -2.74
CA ILE A 112 17.27 -9.68 -1.92
C ILE A 112 16.65 -10.16 -0.60
N PRO A 113 17.18 -9.75 0.56
CA PRO A 113 16.60 -10.06 1.85
C PRO A 113 15.32 -9.24 2.06
N LEU A 114 14.23 -9.67 1.42
CA LEU A 114 12.99 -8.90 1.26
C LEU A 114 12.39 -8.46 2.60
N GLU A 115 12.38 -9.35 3.60
CA GLU A 115 11.85 -9.04 4.93
C GLU A 115 12.62 -7.90 5.61
N ASP A 116 13.95 -7.96 5.59
CA ASP A 116 14.80 -6.94 6.20
C ASP A 116 14.62 -5.58 5.52
N ILE A 117 14.57 -5.56 4.18
CA ILE A 117 14.39 -4.30 3.45
C ILE A 117 12.96 -3.76 3.55
N ALA A 118 11.94 -4.64 3.63
CA ALA A 118 10.55 -4.23 3.83
C ALA A 118 10.39 -3.58 5.21
N ARG A 119 10.98 -4.16 6.25
CA ARG A 119 11.01 -3.59 7.60
C ARG A 119 11.72 -2.25 7.62
N ALA A 120 12.94 -2.19 7.06
CA ALA A 120 13.71 -0.97 7.02
C ALA A 120 12.96 0.15 6.28
N TRP A 121 12.33 -0.16 5.14
CA TRP A 121 11.52 0.78 4.37
C TRP A 121 10.32 1.29 5.18
N TYR A 122 9.56 0.38 5.80
CA TYR A 122 8.38 0.73 6.59
C TYR A 122 8.72 1.64 7.79
N GLU A 123 9.82 1.33 8.47
CA GLU A 123 10.29 2.08 9.65
C GLU A 123 11.05 3.37 9.28
N GLY A 124 11.21 3.68 7.98
CA GLY A 124 11.97 4.83 7.51
C GLY A 124 13.47 4.75 7.78
N LYS A 125 14.00 3.54 7.97
CA LYS A 125 15.43 3.27 8.17
C LYS A 125 16.17 3.22 6.82
N PRO A 126 17.50 3.47 6.81
CA PRO A 126 18.30 3.32 5.60
C PRO A 126 18.24 1.88 5.06
N LEU A 127 18.03 1.74 3.75
CA LEU A 127 18.12 0.44 3.09
C LEU A 127 19.59 -0.02 2.94
N PRO A 128 19.87 -1.33 3.02
CA PRO A 128 21.18 -1.87 2.71
C PRO A 128 21.54 -1.61 1.24
N LYS A 129 22.84 -1.58 0.93
CA LYS A 129 23.33 -1.48 -0.45
C LYS A 129 23.23 -2.85 -1.11
N LEU A 130 22.34 -3.00 -2.07
CA LEU A 130 22.03 -4.28 -2.72
C LEU A 130 22.36 -4.31 -4.22
N GLY A 131 23.19 -3.39 -4.71
CA GLY A 131 23.53 -3.31 -6.14
C GLY A 131 22.42 -2.77 -7.04
N ILE A 132 21.18 -2.77 -6.57
CA ILE A 132 20.04 -2.05 -7.19
C ILE A 132 20.02 -0.62 -6.67
N ASP A 133 19.69 0.32 -7.55
CA ASP A 133 19.53 1.71 -7.15
C ASP A 133 18.41 1.86 -6.11
N LYS A 134 18.60 2.85 -5.23
CA LYS A 134 17.72 3.04 -4.08
C LYS A 134 16.28 3.32 -4.53
N ASP A 135 16.08 4.12 -5.56
CA ASP A 135 14.75 4.57 -5.96
C ASP A 135 13.95 3.42 -6.56
N THR A 136 14.58 2.55 -7.36
CA THR A 136 13.98 1.29 -7.84
C THR A 136 13.55 0.41 -6.67
N LEU A 137 14.40 0.21 -5.66
CA LEU A 137 14.03 -0.58 -4.49
C LEU A 137 12.84 0.03 -3.75
N TYR A 138 12.80 1.36 -3.60
CA TYR A 138 11.67 2.04 -2.97
C TYR A 138 10.37 1.87 -3.76
N VAL A 139 10.43 1.99 -5.09
CA VAL A 139 9.26 1.81 -5.96
C VAL A 139 8.77 0.36 -5.92
N ALA A 140 9.67 -0.61 -6.03
CA ALA A 140 9.30 -2.03 -5.96
C ALA A 140 8.72 -2.42 -4.58
N LEU A 141 9.32 -1.95 -3.49
CA LEU A 141 8.80 -2.14 -2.14
C LEU A 141 7.43 -1.48 -1.96
N HIS A 142 7.28 -0.23 -2.38
CA HIS A 142 6.00 0.46 -2.33
C HIS A 142 4.93 -0.30 -3.12
N THR A 143 5.23 -0.75 -4.33
CA THR A 143 4.30 -1.56 -5.16
C THR A 143 3.89 -2.84 -4.46
N ALA A 144 4.81 -3.53 -3.79
CA ALA A 144 4.54 -4.79 -3.12
C ALA A 144 3.82 -4.62 -1.76
N LEU A 145 4.18 -3.61 -0.96
CA LEU A 145 3.61 -3.38 0.38
C LEU A 145 2.25 -2.67 0.35
N GLU A 146 2.02 -1.76 -0.60
CA GLU A 146 0.80 -0.94 -0.64
C GLU A 146 -0.49 -1.77 -0.52
N PRO A 147 -0.65 -2.91 -1.21
CA PRO A 147 -1.88 -3.70 -1.14
C PRO A 147 -2.19 -4.22 0.26
N PHE A 148 -1.15 -4.62 1.00
CA PHE A 148 -1.27 -5.05 2.40
C PHE A 148 -1.65 -3.88 3.30
N LEU A 149 -0.97 -2.74 3.14
CA LEU A 149 -1.26 -1.53 3.91
C LEU A 149 -2.69 -1.03 3.66
N ALA A 150 -3.15 -1.04 2.41
CA ALA A 150 -4.50 -0.67 2.03
C ALA A 150 -5.54 -1.62 2.62
N ALA A 151 -5.27 -2.93 2.60
CA ALA A 151 -6.16 -3.92 3.19
C ALA A 151 -6.28 -3.75 4.72
N HIS A 152 -5.15 -3.59 5.43
CA HIS A 152 -5.15 -3.29 6.86
C HIS A 152 -5.85 -1.97 7.19
N ALA A 153 -5.59 -0.93 6.39
CA ALA A 153 -6.24 0.36 6.55
C ALA A 153 -7.76 0.27 6.44
N SER A 154 -8.28 -0.52 5.50
CA SER A 154 -9.72 -0.68 5.31
C SER A 154 -10.45 -1.22 6.55
N VAL A 155 -9.76 -2.05 7.34
CA VAL A 155 -10.28 -2.64 8.58
C VAL A 155 -10.14 -1.67 9.76
N LEU A 156 -8.98 -1.04 9.90
CA LEU A 156 -8.63 -0.18 11.04
C LEU A 156 -9.23 1.22 10.98
N LEU A 157 -9.64 1.70 9.80
CA LEU A 157 -10.14 3.06 9.62
C LEU A 157 -11.39 3.38 10.48
N GLN A 158 -12.13 2.35 10.91
CA GLN A 158 -13.30 2.51 11.78
C GLN A 158 -12.93 2.91 13.21
N GLU A 159 -11.71 2.60 13.63
CA GLU A 159 -11.18 2.87 14.97
C GLU A 159 -10.59 4.28 15.07
N VAL A 160 -10.48 4.99 13.95
CA VAL A 160 -9.86 6.32 13.86
C VAL A 160 -10.92 7.41 13.74
N ASN A 161 -10.88 8.38 14.66
CA ASN A 161 -11.60 9.64 14.48
C ASN A 161 -10.91 10.51 13.40
N GLN A 162 -11.23 10.24 12.13
CA GLN A 162 -10.67 10.96 10.99
C GLN A 162 -10.92 12.48 11.06
N LYS A 163 -12.07 12.91 11.57
CA LYS A 163 -12.41 14.33 11.69
C LYS A 163 -11.51 15.07 12.69
N GLY A 164 -11.00 14.37 13.70
CA GLY A 164 -10.08 14.93 14.70
C GLY A 164 -8.61 14.79 14.33
N TRP A 165 -8.26 13.94 13.36
CA TRP A 165 -6.88 13.75 12.95
C TRP A 165 -6.38 14.95 12.15
N ARG A 166 -5.30 15.57 12.61
CA ARG A 166 -4.68 16.76 12.01
C ARG A 166 -3.17 16.59 11.83
N ARG A 167 -2.71 15.33 11.75
CA ARG A 167 -1.29 15.03 11.50
C ARG A 167 -1.04 14.90 10.00
N GLY A 168 0.16 15.27 9.56
CA GLY A 168 0.59 15.20 8.16
C GLY A 168 0.92 13.78 7.66
N TYR A 169 0.41 12.75 8.34
CA TYR A 169 0.63 11.33 8.01
C TYR A 169 -0.61 10.51 8.29
N CYS A 170 -0.69 9.35 7.65
CA CYS A 170 -1.77 8.39 7.84
C CYS A 170 -1.81 7.91 9.31
N PRO A 171 -2.95 8.03 10.03
CA PRO A 171 -3.09 7.54 11.41
C PRO A 171 -2.92 6.03 11.52
N ILE A 172 -3.05 5.30 10.41
CA ILE A 172 -2.98 3.84 10.41
C ILE A 172 -1.55 3.37 10.23
N CYS A 173 -0.86 3.75 9.15
CA CYS A 173 0.46 3.21 8.82
C CYS A 173 1.61 4.23 8.90
N GLY A 174 1.34 5.50 9.23
CA GLY A 174 2.37 6.54 9.25
C GLY A 174 2.82 7.04 7.87
N GLY A 175 2.29 6.47 6.78
CA GLY A 175 2.62 6.90 5.41
C GLY A 175 2.26 8.36 5.13
N SER A 176 3.08 9.04 4.34
CA SER A 176 2.82 10.41 3.91
C SER A 176 1.68 10.47 2.88
N PRO A 177 0.79 11.48 2.93
CA PRO A 177 -0.26 11.62 1.94
C PRO A 177 0.33 12.04 0.58
N ASN A 178 -0.10 11.37 -0.50
CA ASN A 178 0.31 11.72 -1.86
C ASN A 178 -0.44 12.94 -2.42
N PHE A 179 -1.73 13.05 -2.13
CA PHE A 179 -2.59 14.15 -2.56
C PHE A 179 -3.76 14.34 -1.59
N ALA A 180 -4.39 15.52 -1.62
CA ALA A 180 -5.61 15.81 -0.88
C ALA A 180 -6.82 15.86 -1.84
N PHE A 181 -7.93 15.28 -1.42
CA PHE A 181 -9.20 15.36 -2.15
C PHE A 181 -10.18 16.26 -1.40
N LEU A 182 -10.73 17.26 -2.10
CA LEU A 182 -11.80 18.12 -1.58
C LEU A 182 -13.12 17.66 -2.19
N SER A 183 -13.99 17.11 -1.36
CA SER A 183 -15.39 16.89 -1.75
C SER A 183 -16.16 18.21 -1.65
N LYS A 184 -17.15 18.42 -2.52
CA LYS A 184 -18.11 19.52 -2.36
C LYS A 184 -18.78 19.42 -0.98
N GLU A 185 -19.02 20.55 -0.32
CA GLU A 185 -19.89 20.59 0.86
C GLU A 185 -21.29 20.07 0.46
N GLN A 186 -21.82 19.15 1.27
CA GLN A 186 -23.16 18.59 1.11
C GLN A 186 -24.21 19.57 1.62
#